data_AF-E6U4C6-F1
#
_entry.id   AF-E6U4C6-F1
#
_cell.length_a   1.000
_cell.length_b   1.000
_cell.length_c   1.000
_cell.angle_alpha   90.00
_cell.angle_beta   90.00
_cell.angle_gamma   90.00
#
_symmetry.space_group_name_H-M   'P 1'
#
loop_
_entity.id
_entity.type
_entity.pdbx_description
1 polymer ?
#
loop_
_entity_poly.entity_id
_entity_poly.type
_entity_poly.pdbx_seq_one_letter_code
_entity_poly.pdbx_strand_id
1 'polypeptide(L)'
;MKGKTVWKSKPFQVIVAGIAIMALLAGAASAQTIPTDQMVTLPNGLSVDKWMLQSDGKTVADCLGQTFSQYGNKKMQEMINLVWVDPYATSSDNANDRFKEALAGADPAINESAMHTGGYTSYLNNILFQQKPDDGNTAFADKSWYNQNIHHFRTFGAVNYQNAWYITVAASTESFDWLKLSHEWTSFNTARDMLVGALLNSKIDPGFTQLANLNLQNQISAGDPNLSTGDFDGVTAYIQAPENIDMNQ
;
A
#
# COMPACT_ATOMS: atom_id res chain seq x y z
N MET A 1 -24.56 4.87 -84.03
CA MET A 1 -23.11 4.75 -84.35
C MET A 1 -22.33 4.65 -83.05
N LYS A 2 -21.46 3.62 -82.93
CA LYS A 2 -20.41 3.40 -81.88
C LYS A 2 -20.94 3.25 -80.43
N GLY A 3 -20.78 2.16 -79.68
CA GLY A 3 -19.97 0.96 -79.80
C GLY A 3 -18.86 0.93 -78.73
N LYS A 4 -18.97 -0.02 -77.79
CA LYS A 4 -17.94 -0.58 -76.87
C LYS A 4 -17.62 0.28 -75.62
N THR A 5 -17.35 -0.25 -74.41
CA THR A 5 -16.87 -1.57 -73.99
C THR A 5 -17.22 -1.80 -72.51
N VAL A 6 -17.71 -2.99 -72.14
CA VAL A 6 -17.89 -3.43 -70.75
C VAL A 6 -16.58 -4.05 -70.27
N TRP A 7 -15.98 -3.49 -69.20
CA TRP A 7 -14.81 -4.07 -68.56
C TRP A 7 -15.24 -4.86 -67.31
N LYS A 8 -15.07 -6.18 -67.38
CA LYS A 8 -15.24 -7.10 -66.25
C LYS A 8 -13.99 -7.05 -65.37
N SER A 9 -14.10 -6.61 -64.13
CA SER A 9 -13.09 -6.91 -63.10
C SER A 9 -13.46 -8.24 -62.42
N LYS A 10 -12.53 -9.20 -62.47
CA LYS A 10 -12.58 -10.43 -61.66
C LYS A 10 -11.99 -10.13 -60.27
N PRO A 11 -12.42 -10.87 -59.22
CA PRO A 11 -12.01 -10.61 -57.85
C PRO A 11 -10.58 -11.10 -57.61
N PHE A 12 -9.72 -10.25 -57.05
CA PHE A 12 -8.46 -10.67 -56.46
C PHE A 12 -8.75 -11.05 -55.00
N GLN A 13 -8.86 -12.36 -54.74
CA GLN A 13 -8.69 -12.91 -53.40
C GLN A 13 -7.19 -12.91 -53.11
N VAL A 14 -6.76 -12.09 -52.15
CA VAL A 14 -5.45 -12.24 -51.51
C VAL A 14 -5.72 -12.85 -50.14
N ILE A 15 -5.50 -14.16 -50.03
CA ILE A 15 -5.40 -14.85 -48.74
C ILE A 15 -4.02 -14.50 -48.19
N VAL A 16 -3.95 -13.57 -47.25
CA VAL A 16 -2.77 -13.41 -46.39
C VAL A 16 -2.98 -14.32 -45.19
N ALA A 17 -2.46 -15.54 -45.29
CA ALA A 17 -2.24 -16.40 -44.13
C ALA A 17 -1.06 -15.83 -43.33
N GLY A 18 -1.34 -14.85 -42.48
CA GLY A 18 -0.39 -14.38 -41.48
C GLY A 18 -0.41 -15.33 -40.29
N ILE A 19 0.58 -16.22 -40.20
CA ILE A 19 0.86 -16.97 -38.98
C ILE A 19 1.32 -15.93 -37.95
N ALA A 20 0.43 -15.53 -37.04
CA ALA A 20 0.80 -14.79 -35.85
C ALA A 20 1.53 -15.75 -34.91
N ILE A 21 2.86 -15.77 -34.99
CA ILE A 21 3.69 -16.32 -33.91
C ILE A 21 3.59 -15.31 -32.76
N MET A 22 2.64 -15.51 -31.84
CA MET A 22 2.73 -14.90 -30.52
C MET A 22 3.92 -15.53 -29.81
N ALA A 23 5.07 -14.86 -29.88
CA ALA A 23 6.14 -15.12 -28.93
C ALA A 23 5.62 -14.71 -27.54
N LEU A 24 5.26 -15.69 -26.72
CA LEU A 24 5.22 -15.48 -25.27
C LEU A 24 6.64 -15.12 -24.84
N LEU A 25 6.91 -13.83 -24.72
CA LEU A 25 7.99 -13.35 -23.87
C LEU A 25 7.50 -13.52 -22.43
N ALA A 26 7.66 -14.73 -21.90
CA ALA A 26 7.80 -14.90 -20.47
C ALA A 26 9.09 -14.18 -20.09
N GLY A 27 8.98 -12.89 -19.74
CA GLY A 27 10.04 -12.20 -19.04
C GLY A 27 10.29 -12.98 -17.77
N ALA A 28 11.40 -13.70 -17.70
CA ALA A 28 11.92 -14.16 -16.43
C ALA A 28 12.15 -12.89 -15.62
N ALA A 29 11.24 -12.60 -14.68
CA ALA A 29 11.46 -11.59 -13.68
C ALA A 29 12.80 -11.94 -13.05
N SER A 30 13.81 -11.11 -13.27
CA SER A 30 15.04 -11.21 -12.52
C SER A 30 14.63 -11.14 -11.07
N ALA A 31 14.79 -12.23 -10.32
CA ALA A 31 14.57 -12.25 -8.89
C ALA A 31 15.52 -11.20 -8.30
N GLN A 32 14.97 -10.00 -8.09
CA GLN A 32 15.72 -8.90 -7.51
C GLN A 32 16.07 -9.35 -6.11
N THR A 33 17.37 -9.43 -5.82
CA THR A 33 17.85 -9.79 -4.49
C THR A 33 17.35 -8.72 -3.52
N ILE A 34 16.33 -9.09 -2.74
CA ILE A 34 15.81 -8.30 -1.63
C ILE A 34 16.99 -8.09 -0.68
N PRO A 35 17.26 -6.87 -0.21
CA PRO A 35 18.21 -6.69 0.88
C PRO A 35 17.62 -7.43 2.09
N THR A 36 18.22 -8.57 2.46
CA THR A 36 17.67 -9.52 3.45
C THR A 36 17.59 -8.93 4.87
N ASP A 37 18.12 -7.74 5.10
CA ASP A 37 18.05 -6.99 6.35
C ASP A 37 16.76 -6.16 6.48
N GLN A 38 15.97 -6.02 5.41
CA GLN A 38 14.73 -5.22 5.39
C GLN A 38 13.49 -6.02 5.81
N MET A 39 13.51 -7.35 5.75
CA MET A 39 12.35 -8.18 6.07
C MET A 39 12.48 -8.90 7.41
N VAL A 40 11.35 -9.13 8.08
CA VAL A 40 11.22 -9.97 9.27
C VAL A 40 10.30 -11.14 8.98
N THR A 41 10.71 -12.33 9.39
CA THR A 41 9.87 -13.52 9.36
C THR A 41 9.00 -13.56 10.61
N LEU A 42 7.68 -13.49 10.42
CA LEU A 42 6.69 -13.62 11.49
C LEU A 42 6.66 -15.05 12.06
N PRO A 43 6.05 -15.27 13.24
CA PRO A 43 5.95 -16.61 13.84
C PRO A 43 5.29 -17.68 12.96
N ASN A 44 4.38 -17.29 12.07
CA ASN A 44 3.75 -18.20 11.10
C ASN A 44 4.66 -18.49 9.87
N GLY A 45 5.84 -17.86 9.77
CA GLY A 45 6.77 -18.00 8.65
C GLY A 45 6.57 -16.98 7.51
N LEU A 46 5.57 -16.11 7.58
CA LEU A 46 5.37 -15.04 6.60
C LEU A 46 6.51 -14.02 6.71
N SER A 47 7.17 -13.70 5.59
CA SER A 47 8.15 -12.60 5.56
C SER A 47 7.46 -11.27 5.29
N VAL A 48 7.70 -10.27 6.13
CA VAL A 48 7.10 -8.93 6.05
C VAL A 48 8.21 -7.88 6.01
N ASP A 49 8.10 -6.90 5.12
CA ASP A 49 9.03 -5.77 5.08
C ASP A 49 8.85 -4.86 6.30
N LYS A 50 9.97 -4.31 6.76
CA LYS A 50 10.03 -3.31 7.84
C LYS A 50 9.51 -1.97 7.40
N TRP A 51 9.74 -1.65 6.12
CA TRP A 51 9.70 -0.29 5.62
C TRP A 51 8.70 -0.11 4.49
N MET A 52 8.24 1.13 4.35
CA MET A 52 7.75 1.62 3.08
C MET A 52 8.97 1.99 2.22
N LEU A 53 8.96 1.58 0.97
CA LEU A 53 10.02 1.84 0.00
C LEU A 53 9.56 2.85 -1.05
N GLN A 54 10.50 3.57 -1.63
CA GLN A 54 10.28 4.40 -2.81
C GLN A 54 9.85 3.54 -4.01
N SER A 55 9.50 4.20 -5.12
CA SER A 55 9.07 3.53 -6.35
C SER A 55 10.12 2.60 -6.97
N ASP A 56 11.39 2.72 -6.56
CA ASP A 56 12.49 1.86 -7.01
C ASP A 56 12.52 0.47 -6.32
N GLY A 57 11.69 0.27 -5.29
CA GLY A 57 11.63 -0.98 -4.50
C GLY A 57 12.93 -1.29 -3.77
N LYS A 58 13.76 -0.29 -3.48
CA LYS A 58 15.09 -0.43 -2.87
C LYS A 58 15.37 0.61 -1.80
N THR A 59 15.01 1.86 -2.05
CA THR A 59 15.29 2.97 -1.15
C THR A 59 14.17 3.08 -0.13
N VAL A 60 14.48 3.11 1.16
CA VAL A 60 13.47 3.34 2.20
C VAL A 60 12.89 4.75 2.07
N ALA A 61 11.57 4.85 2.11
CA ALA A 61 10.86 6.11 2.07
C ALA A 61 11.18 6.95 3.32
N ASP A 62 11.29 8.26 3.11
CA ASP A 62 11.37 9.25 4.18
C ASP A 62 10.30 10.31 3.98
N CYS A 63 10.03 11.12 5.01
CA CYS A 63 9.08 12.23 4.95
C CYS A 63 9.58 13.37 4.03
N LEU A 64 9.74 13.08 2.74
CA LEU A 64 10.15 13.98 1.66
C LEU A 64 11.50 14.65 1.91
N GLY A 65 12.43 13.92 2.52
CA GLY A 65 13.75 14.41 2.89
C GLY A 65 13.75 15.45 4.02
N GLN A 66 12.61 15.73 4.65
CA GLN A 66 12.50 16.65 5.78
C GLN A 66 13.30 16.14 6.97
N THR A 67 13.84 17.08 7.75
CA THR A 67 14.53 16.81 9.00
C THR A 67 13.82 17.48 10.16
N PHE A 68 13.82 16.83 11.33
CA PHE A 68 13.00 17.27 12.46
C PHE A 68 13.88 17.55 13.66
N SER A 69 13.86 18.81 14.12
CA SER A 69 14.74 19.30 15.19
C SER A 69 14.45 18.66 16.54
N GLN A 70 13.17 18.34 16.83
CA GLN A 70 12.79 17.60 18.05
C GLN A 70 13.40 16.20 18.13
N TYR A 71 13.92 15.67 17.02
CA TYR A 71 14.62 14.39 16.93
C TYR A 71 16.10 14.55 16.52
N GLY A 72 16.69 15.73 16.74
CA GLY A 72 18.11 15.98 16.47
C GLY A 72 18.43 16.28 15.01
N ASN A 73 17.50 16.89 14.26
CA ASN A 73 17.63 17.21 12.82
C ASN A 73 17.85 15.96 11.95
N LYS A 74 17.23 14.84 12.33
CA LYS A 74 17.29 13.57 11.61
C LYS A 74 16.16 13.45 10.60
N LYS A 75 16.37 12.65 9.57
CA LYS A 75 15.32 12.23 8.63
C LYS A 75 14.42 11.19 9.27
N MET A 76 13.13 11.24 8.96
CA MET A 76 12.15 10.25 9.40
C MET A 76 11.96 9.18 8.33
N GLN A 77 12.27 7.94 8.66
CA GLN A 77 12.01 6.79 7.81
C GLN A 77 10.58 6.31 8.02
N GLU A 78 9.85 6.08 6.93
CA GLU A 78 8.46 5.62 6.98
C GLU A 78 8.41 4.09 7.01
N MET A 79 7.64 3.53 7.94
CA MET A 79 7.63 2.11 8.26
C MET A 79 6.27 1.44 8.06
N ILE A 80 6.29 0.12 7.93
CA ILE A 80 5.11 -0.71 8.11
C ILE A 80 4.76 -0.76 9.60
N ASN A 81 3.61 -0.22 10.00
CA ASN A 81 3.20 -0.19 11.42
C ASN A 81 1.86 -0.87 11.69
N LEU A 82 1.23 -1.45 10.67
CA LEU A 82 0.11 -2.35 10.81
C LEU A 82 0.20 -3.50 9.79
N VAL A 83 -0.19 -4.70 10.24
CA VAL A 83 -0.43 -5.87 9.40
C VAL A 83 -1.90 -6.25 9.54
N TRP A 84 -2.55 -6.44 8.40
CA TRP A 84 -3.91 -6.93 8.27
C TRP A 84 -3.89 -8.39 7.83
N VAL A 85 -4.73 -9.22 8.45
CA VAL A 85 -4.97 -10.61 8.04
C VAL A 85 -6.46 -10.87 7.82
N ASP A 86 -6.78 -11.46 6.68
CA ASP A 86 -8.13 -11.81 6.29
C ASP A 86 -8.22 -13.30 5.93
N PRO A 87 -8.71 -14.15 6.84
CA PRO A 87 -8.89 -15.56 6.57
C PRO A 87 -10.12 -15.87 5.69
N TYR A 88 -10.94 -14.86 5.38
CA TYR A 88 -12.21 -15.02 4.66
C TYR A 88 -12.15 -14.50 3.23
N ALA A 89 -11.16 -13.68 2.90
CA ALA A 89 -10.94 -13.26 1.53
C ALA A 89 -10.65 -14.45 0.60
N THR A 90 -11.16 -14.36 -0.62
CA THR A 90 -11.11 -15.44 -1.62
C THR A 90 -10.08 -15.20 -2.72
N SER A 91 -9.58 -13.98 -2.86
CA SER A 91 -8.58 -13.55 -3.84
C SER A 91 -7.81 -12.33 -3.35
N SER A 92 -6.75 -11.94 -4.06
CA SER A 92 -5.96 -10.74 -3.74
C SER A 92 -6.81 -9.47 -3.88
N ASP A 93 -7.62 -9.41 -4.94
CA ASP A 93 -8.53 -8.29 -5.18
C ASP A 93 -9.59 -8.23 -4.09
N ASN A 94 -10.22 -9.38 -3.79
CA ASN A 94 -11.23 -9.45 -2.73
C ASN A 94 -10.68 -9.08 -1.35
N ALA A 95 -9.43 -9.40 -1.03
CA ALA A 95 -8.80 -8.98 0.23
C ALA A 95 -8.57 -7.45 0.29
N ASN A 96 -8.18 -6.84 -0.84
CA ASN A 96 -8.00 -5.39 -0.92
C ASN A 96 -9.33 -4.65 -0.89
N ASP A 97 -10.34 -5.16 -1.59
CA ASP A 97 -11.70 -4.61 -1.56
C ASP A 97 -12.24 -4.69 -0.13
N ARG A 98 -12.13 -5.86 0.53
CA ARG A 98 -12.55 -6.04 1.93
C ARG A 98 -11.82 -5.10 2.88
N PHE A 99 -10.51 -4.86 2.68
CA PHE A 99 -9.78 -3.87 3.47
C PHE A 99 -10.31 -2.45 3.23
N LYS A 100 -10.55 -2.06 1.97
CA LYS A 100 -11.09 -0.74 1.62
C LYS A 100 -12.47 -0.51 2.23
N GLU A 101 -13.36 -1.49 2.12
CA GLU A 101 -14.70 -1.43 2.72
C GLU A 101 -14.61 -1.38 4.25
N ALA A 102 -13.71 -2.16 4.86
CA ALA A 102 -13.45 -2.08 6.30
C ALA A 102 -13.00 -0.68 6.76
N LEU A 103 -12.24 0.06 5.94
CA LEU A 103 -11.87 1.44 6.26
C LEU A 103 -13.12 2.34 6.28
N ALA A 104 -13.94 2.26 5.22
CA ALA A 104 -15.18 3.06 5.11
C ALA A 104 -16.17 2.72 6.23
N GLY A 105 -16.30 1.44 6.58
CA GLY A 105 -17.15 0.96 7.68
C GLY A 105 -16.59 1.29 9.08
N ALA A 106 -15.28 1.50 9.21
CA ALA A 106 -14.64 1.90 10.47
C ALA A 106 -14.83 3.39 10.77
N ASP A 107 -14.63 4.24 9.77
CA ASP A 107 -14.94 5.67 9.81
C ASP A 107 -15.27 6.17 8.40
N PRO A 108 -16.50 6.66 8.14
CA PRO A 108 -16.89 7.18 6.83
C PRO A 108 -16.04 8.35 6.32
N ALA A 109 -15.27 9.00 7.19
CA ALA A 109 -14.33 10.04 6.80
C ALA A 109 -13.07 9.48 6.13
N ILE A 110 -12.72 8.20 6.35
CA ILE A 110 -11.58 7.53 5.73
C ILE A 110 -11.94 7.16 4.30
N ASN A 111 -11.33 7.85 3.33
CA ASN A 111 -11.51 7.58 1.91
C ASN A 111 -10.21 7.79 1.13
N GLU A 112 -10.22 7.40 -0.15
CA GLU A 112 -9.13 7.71 -1.06
C GLU A 112 -9.06 9.22 -1.31
N SER A 113 -7.92 9.82 -0.99
CA SER A 113 -7.72 11.26 -1.00
C SER A 113 -6.52 11.63 -1.87
N ALA A 114 -6.76 12.53 -2.82
CA ALA A 114 -5.73 13.07 -3.70
C ALA A 114 -4.81 14.06 -2.96
N MET A 115 -3.74 14.50 -3.65
CA MET A 115 -2.70 15.41 -3.15
C MET A 115 -1.75 14.82 -2.11
N HIS A 116 -1.69 13.50 -1.97
CA HIS A 116 -0.67 12.83 -1.18
C HIS A 116 0.51 12.45 -2.07
N THR A 117 1.72 12.27 -1.55
CA THR A 117 2.77 11.61 -2.34
C THR A 117 2.40 10.15 -2.57
N GLY A 118 2.79 9.61 -3.72
CA GLY A 118 2.49 8.22 -4.08
C GLY A 118 3.58 7.55 -4.91
N GLY A 119 3.28 6.33 -5.36
CA GLY A 119 4.22 5.47 -6.08
C GLY A 119 5.14 4.65 -5.15
N TYR A 120 4.81 4.55 -3.87
CA TYR A 120 5.58 3.76 -2.91
C TYR A 120 5.39 2.25 -3.15
N THR A 121 6.30 1.47 -2.59
CA THR A 121 6.29 0.01 -2.66
C THR A 121 6.63 -0.62 -1.32
N SER A 122 6.38 -1.93 -1.16
CA SER A 122 6.86 -2.69 -0.01
C SER A 122 6.88 -4.19 -0.34
N TYR A 123 7.76 -4.95 0.31
CA TYR A 123 7.78 -6.40 0.16
C TYR A 123 6.82 -7.11 1.12
N LEU A 124 6.09 -8.10 0.60
CA LEU A 124 5.31 -9.02 1.42
C LEU A 124 5.46 -10.43 0.84
N ASN A 125 5.95 -11.35 1.66
CA ASN A 125 6.33 -12.70 1.27
C ASN A 125 7.27 -12.75 0.04
N ASN A 126 8.28 -11.88 0.02
CA ASN A 126 9.23 -11.71 -1.09
C ASN A 126 8.62 -11.22 -2.42
N ILE A 127 7.38 -10.74 -2.41
CA ILE A 127 6.72 -10.12 -3.56
C ILE A 127 6.70 -8.61 -3.34
N LEU A 128 7.18 -7.84 -4.32
CA LEU A 128 7.12 -6.39 -4.30
C LEU A 128 5.72 -5.93 -4.72
N PHE A 129 5.01 -5.25 -3.82
CA PHE A 129 3.72 -4.67 -4.12
C PHE A 129 3.84 -3.16 -4.32
N GLN A 130 3.10 -2.64 -5.31
CA GLN A 130 2.84 -1.21 -5.41
C GLN A 130 1.85 -0.80 -4.33
N GLN A 131 1.94 0.46 -3.90
CA GLN A 131 0.97 1.01 -2.97
C GLN A 131 -0.46 0.88 -3.51
N LYS A 132 -1.42 0.74 -2.59
CA LYS A 132 -2.81 1.13 -2.81
C LYS A 132 -3.19 2.28 -1.86
N PRO A 133 -4.03 3.23 -2.31
CA PRO A 133 -4.63 3.32 -3.64
C PRO A 133 -3.56 3.56 -4.74
N ASP A 134 -3.81 3.02 -5.93
CA ASP A 134 -2.83 2.88 -7.02
C ASP A 134 -2.79 4.10 -7.98
N ASP A 135 -3.72 5.03 -7.80
CA ASP A 135 -3.69 6.32 -8.47
C ASP A 135 -2.51 7.16 -7.96
N GLY A 136 -1.63 7.57 -8.88
CA GLY A 136 -0.48 8.39 -8.56
C GLY A 136 -0.89 9.64 -7.77
N ASN A 137 -0.24 9.86 -6.63
CA ASN A 137 -0.52 10.92 -5.65
C ASN A 137 -1.80 10.76 -4.80
N THR A 138 -2.12 9.52 -4.43
CA THR A 138 -3.23 9.20 -3.51
C THR A 138 -2.76 8.40 -2.30
N ALA A 139 -3.55 8.51 -1.23
CA ALA A 139 -3.50 7.69 -0.03
C ALA A 139 -4.93 7.56 0.52
N PHE A 140 -5.19 6.59 1.39
CA PHE A 140 -6.38 6.66 2.22
C PHE A 140 -6.17 7.75 3.28
N ALA A 141 -7.14 8.61 3.55
CA ALA A 141 -7.03 9.65 4.57
C ALA A 141 -8.37 9.91 5.27
N ASP A 142 -8.32 10.26 6.56
CA ASP A 142 -9.50 10.55 7.40
C ASP A 142 -10.01 12.01 7.27
N LYS A 143 -9.23 12.88 6.63
CA LYS A 143 -9.50 14.31 6.51
C LYS A 143 -9.01 14.85 5.17
N SER A 144 -9.55 16.01 4.78
CA SER A 144 -9.08 16.74 3.60
C SER A 144 -7.72 17.38 3.83
N TRP A 145 -6.90 17.48 2.78
CA TRP A 145 -5.53 18.02 2.80
C TRP A 145 -5.32 19.33 3.59
N TYR A 146 -6.29 20.24 3.67
CA TYR A 146 -6.11 21.50 4.39
C TYR A 146 -6.25 21.40 5.91
N ASN A 147 -6.49 20.20 6.44
CA ASN A 147 -6.70 19.97 7.86
C ASN A 147 -5.38 19.74 8.61
N GLN A 148 -5.40 20.00 9.92
CA GLN A 148 -4.37 19.52 10.83
C GLN A 148 -4.69 18.10 11.30
N ASN A 149 -3.66 17.36 11.72
CA ASN A 149 -3.79 15.98 12.21
C ASN A 149 -4.56 15.09 11.23
N ILE A 150 -4.17 15.13 9.95
CA ILE A 150 -4.66 14.18 8.94
C ILE A 150 -3.90 12.88 9.15
N HIS A 151 -4.62 11.79 9.25
CA HIS A 151 -4.08 10.45 9.28
C HIS A 151 -4.21 9.88 7.87
N HIS A 152 -3.08 9.51 7.26
CA HIS A 152 -3.08 8.85 5.98
C HIS A 152 -2.47 7.46 6.06
N PHE A 153 -2.90 6.60 5.13
CA PHE A 153 -2.54 5.19 5.08
C PHE A 153 -2.22 4.80 3.66
N ARG A 154 -1.15 4.02 3.51
CA ARG A 154 -0.81 3.35 2.25
C ARG A 154 -0.70 1.86 2.53
N THR A 155 -1.24 1.06 1.63
CA THR A 155 -1.27 -0.39 1.80
C THR A 155 -0.47 -1.09 0.73
N PHE A 156 0.06 -2.27 1.07
CA PHE A 156 0.84 -3.09 0.16
C PHE A 156 0.38 -4.55 0.30
N GLY A 157 0.01 -5.16 -0.83
CA GLY A 157 -0.60 -6.49 -0.82
C GLY A 157 -1.71 -6.66 -1.87
N ALA A 158 -2.47 -7.75 -1.84
CA ALA A 158 -2.52 -8.79 -0.81
C ALA A 158 -1.84 -10.09 -1.24
N VAL A 159 -1.22 -10.82 -0.30
CA VAL A 159 -0.66 -12.16 -0.55
C VAL A 159 -1.40 -13.24 0.23
N ASN A 160 -1.67 -14.38 -0.40
CA ASN A 160 -2.18 -15.55 0.31
C ASN A 160 -1.02 -16.33 0.94
N TYR A 161 -1.15 -16.64 2.23
CA TYR A 161 -0.20 -17.44 2.97
C TYR A 161 -0.94 -18.24 4.06
N GLN A 162 -0.73 -19.56 4.13
CA GLN A 162 -1.37 -20.45 5.11
C GLN A 162 -2.90 -20.24 5.27
N ASN A 163 -3.61 -20.14 4.13
CA ASN A 163 -5.07 -19.96 4.06
C ASN A 163 -5.60 -18.62 4.60
N ALA A 164 -4.78 -17.58 4.65
CA ALA A 164 -5.23 -16.22 4.91
C ALA A 164 -4.56 -15.22 3.95
N TRP A 165 -5.22 -14.09 3.72
CA TRP A 165 -4.70 -12.99 2.93
C TRP A 165 -4.10 -11.92 3.82
N TYR A 166 -2.93 -11.43 3.45
CA TYR A 166 -2.18 -10.45 4.23
C TYR A 166 -1.98 -9.15 3.45
N ILE A 167 -2.13 -8.03 4.15
CA ILE A 167 -1.84 -6.68 3.67
C ILE A 167 -0.97 -5.99 4.73
N THR A 168 0.06 -5.25 4.31
CA THR A 168 0.84 -4.39 5.19
C THR A 168 0.42 -2.94 4.99
N VAL A 169 0.51 -2.14 6.06
CA VAL A 169 0.06 -0.75 6.06
C VAL A 169 1.14 0.14 6.67
N ALA A 170 1.43 1.23 5.98
CA ALA A 170 2.19 2.36 6.49
C ALA A 170 1.21 3.48 6.84
N ALA A 171 1.07 3.77 8.12
CA ALA A 171 0.18 4.82 8.65
C ALA A 171 1.00 5.99 9.19
N SER A 172 0.66 7.23 8.83
CA SER A 172 1.29 8.40 9.43
C SER A 172 0.31 9.55 9.61
N THR A 173 0.58 10.39 10.61
CA THR A 173 -0.16 11.63 10.87
C THR A 173 0.65 12.79 10.36
N GLU A 174 0.00 13.70 9.65
CA GLU A 174 0.58 14.94 9.18
C GLU A 174 -0.30 16.13 9.56
N SER A 175 0.32 17.29 9.67
CA SER A 175 -0.38 18.56 9.88
C SER A 175 -0.02 19.54 8.79
N PHE A 176 -1.03 20.22 8.23
CA PHE A 176 -0.81 21.28 7.27
C PHE A 176 -0.19 22.51 7.95
N ASP A 177 0.99 22.90 7.47
CA ASP A 177 1.66 24.15 7.83
C ASP A 177 1.22 25.25 6.85
N TRP A 178 0.39 26.19 7.33
CA TRP A 178 -0.12 27.32 6.56
C TRP A 178 0.96 28.30 6.08
N LEU A 179 2.13 28.34 6.72
CA LEU A 179 3.24 29.19 6.31
C LEU A 179 4.04 28.58 5.17
N LYS A 180 4.22 27.25 5.18
CA LYS A 180 4.97 26.52 4.14
C LYS A 180 4.08 26.01 3.01
N LEU A 181 2.76 26.01 3.22
CA LEU A 181 1.77 25.41 2.33
C LEU A 181 2.10 23.94 2.03
N SER A 182 2.55 23.21 3.06
CA SER A 182 2.97 21.81 2.98
C SER A 182 2.54 21.03 4.23
N HIS A 183 2.56 19.70 4.14
CA HIS A 183 2.40 18.84 5.30
C HIS A 183 3.73 18.59 6.00
N GLU A 184 3.67 18.61 7.32
CA GLU A 184 4.74 18.13 8.19
C GLU A 184 4.29 16.87 8.90
N TRP A 185 5.15 15.85 8.88
CA TRP A 185 4.95 14.65 9.68
C TRP A 185 4.82 15.03 11.17
N THR A 186 3.85 14.41 11.83
CA THR A 186 3.49 14.65 13.23
C THR A 186 3.68 13.39 14.08
N SER A 187 3.20 12.23 13.64
CA SER A 187 3.23 11.00 14.45
C SER A 187 2.92 9.75 13.64
N PHE A 188 3.66 8.66 13.88
CA PHE A 188 3.32 7.33 13.38
C PHE A 188 2.35 6.60 14.32
N ASN A 189 2.55 6.69 15.64
CA ASN A 189 1.71 5.97 16.60
C ASN A 189 0.27 6.47 16.59
N THR A 190 0.06 7.79 16.46
CA THR A 190 -1.30 8.38 16.44
C THR A 190 -2.11 7.83 15.26
N ALA A 191 -1.53 7.76 14.06
CA ALA A 191 -2.23 7.24 12.89
C ALA A 191 -2.52 5.74 13.00
N ARG A 192 -1.53 4.96 13.48
CA ARG A 192 -1.71 3.52 13.75
C ARG A 192 -2.84 3.30 14.76
N ASP A 193 -2.78 3.97 15.91
CA ASP A 193 -3.70 3.74 17.02
C ASP A 193 -5.11 4.26 16.69
N MET A 194 -5.22 5.35 15.91
CA MET A 194 -6.49 5.81 15.37
C MET A 194 -7.11 4.75 14.45
N LEU A 195 -6.36 4.25 13.46
CA LEU A 195 -6.85 3.23 12.54
C LEU A 195 -7.26 1.94 13.26
N VAL A 196 -6.42 1.44 14.17
CA VAL A 196 -6.74 0.26 15.00
C VAL A 196 -8.00 0.50 15.82
N GLY A 197 -8.09 1.67 16.47
CA GLY A 197 -9.25 2.06 17.26
C GLY A 197 -10.52 2.13 16.43
N ALA A 198 -10.48 2.69 15.22
CA ALA A 198 -11.61 2.77 14.32
C ALA A 198 -12.09 1.38 13.90
N LEU A 199 -11.18 0.51 13.44
CA LEU A 199 -11.51 -0.87 13.04
C LEU A 199 -12.13 -1.67 14.20
N LEU A 200 -11.49 -1.68 15.37
CA LEU A 200 -11.98 -2.43 16.54
C LEU A 200 -13.33 -1.94 17.06
N ASN A 201 -13.64 -0.66 16.88
CA ASN A 201 -14.88 -0.05 17.37
C ASN A 201 -15.98 0.04 16.30
N SER A 202 -15.71 -0.38 15.05
CA SER A 202 -16.68 -0.33 13.95
C SER A 202 -18.03 -0.92 14.36
N LYS A 203 -19.10 -0.17 14.06
CA LYS A 203 -20.49 -0.62 14.29
C LYS A 203 -21.11 -1.24 13.06
N ILE A 204 -20.52 -0.97 11.90
CA ILE A 204 -20.94 -1.48 10.60
C ILE A 204 -20.43 -2.91 10.45
N ASP A 205 -19.13 -3.12 10.70
CA ASP A 205 -18.46 -4.41 10.55
C ASP A 205 -17.92 -4.91 11.90
N PRO A 206 -18.78 -5.31 12.86
CA PRO A 206 -18.30 -5.77 14.15
C PRO A 206 -17.48 -7.06 14.03
N GLY A 207 -16.49 -7.23 14.92
CA GLY A 207 -15.76 -8.50 15.08
C GLY A 207 -14.28 -8.48 14.66
N PHE A 208 -13.75 -7.33 14.28
CA PHE A 208 -12.30 -7.16 14.17
C PHE A 208 -11.60 -7.58 15.47
N THR A 209 -10.49 -8.30 15.35
CA THR A 209 -9.73 -8.79 16.49
C THR A 209 -8.29 -8.29 16.41
N GLN A 210 -7.81 -7.66 17.48
CA GLN A 210 -6.38 -7.38 17.63
C GLN A 210 -5.68 -8.65 18.12
N LEU A 211 -4.82 -9.18 17.26
CA LEU A 211 -3.91 -10.27 17.60
C LEU A 211 -2.72 -9.71 18.40
N ALA A 212 -1.84 -10.61 18.85
CA ALA A 212 -0.60 -10.18 19.49
C ALA A 212 0.19 -9.29 18.53
N ASN A 213 0.56 -8.09 19.01
CA ASN A 213 1.34 -7.14 18.21
C ASN A 213 2.65 -7.77 17.74
N LEU A 214 3.10 -7.32 16.57
CA LEU A 214 4.31 -7.79 15.93
C LEU A 214 5.47 -6.83 16.25
N ASN A 215 6.67 -7.39 16.34
CA ASN A 215 7.91 -6.63 16.37
C ASN A 215 8.63 -6.84 15.04
N LEU A 216 8.50 -5.88 14.12
CA LEU A 216 9.19 -5.92 12.84
C LEU A 216 10.63 -5.38 12.95
N GLN A 217 11.12 -4.99 14.13
CA GLN A 217 12.47 -4.42 14.30
C GLN A 217 12.69 -3.18 13.43
N ASN A 218 11.65 -2.37 13.28
CA ASN A 218 11.59 -1.16 12.47
C ASN A 218 11.56 0.11 13.33
N GLN A 219 12.03 0.04 14.57
CA GLN A 219 12.38 1.21 15.37
C GLN A 219 13.87 1.50 15.22
N ILE A 220 14.20 2.67 14.69
CA ILE A 220 15.61 3.09 14.57
C ILE A 220 16.11 3.49 15.96
N SER A 221 17.28 2.96 16.33
CA SER A 221 17.92 3.27 17.61
C SER A 221 18.18 4.77 17.74
N ALA A 222 17.98 5.30 18.95
CA ALA A 222 18.26 6.70 19.28
C ALA A 222 19.71 7.14 18.96
N GLY A 223 20.64 6.18 18.89
CA GLY A 223 22.06 6.40 18.58
C GLY A 223 22.39 6.61 17.09
N ASP A 224 21.46 6.40 16.16
CA ASP A 224 21.72 6.72 14.75
C ASP A 224 21.85 8.24 14.57
N PRO A 225 22.94 8.77 13.99
CA PRO A 225 23.14 10.22 13.90
C PRO A 225 22.28 10.90 12.83
N ASN A 226 21.73 10.16 11.87
CA ASN A 226 21.11 10.72 10.66
C ASN A 226 19.63 10.36 10.51
N LEU A 227 19.23 9.21 11.05
CA LEU A 227 17.91 8.62 10.84
C LEU A 227 17.14 8.46 12.14
N SER A 228 15.83 8.51 12.04
CA SER A 228 14.91 8.28 13.14
C SER A 228 13.60 7.70 12.61
N THR A 229 12.86 7.07 13.51
CA THR A 229 11.47 6.66 13.31
C THR A 229 10.53 7.52 14.16
N GLY A 230 10.99 8.69 14.60
CA GLY A 230 10.19 9.67 15.30
C GLY A 230 9.66 9.14 16.63
N ASP A 231 8.34 9.23 16.79
CA ASP A 231 7.63 8.73 17.97
C ASP A 231 7.37 7.22 17.95
N PHE A 232 7.68 6.52 16.84
CA PHE A 232 7.35 5.11 16.68
C PHE A 232 7.96 4.25 17.80
N ASP A 233 7.10 3.49 18.47
CA ASP A 233 7.43 2.71 19.68
C ASP A 233 7.98 1.30 19.39
N GLY A 234 8.13 0.95 18.10
CA GLY A 234 8.57 -0.38 17.66
C GLY A 234 7.46 -1.43 17.59
N VAL A 235 6.21 -1.04 17.83
CA VAL A 235 5.05 -1.93 17.83
C VAL A 235 4.34 -1.86 16.48
N THR A 236 4.18 -3.00 15.83
CA THR A 236 3.34 -3.15 14.64
C THR A 236 2.02 -3.78 15.04
N ALA A 237 0.90 -3.10 14.79
CA ALA A 237 -0.42 -3.62 15.09
C ALA A 237 -0.75 -4.81 14.18
N TYR A 238 -1.46 -5.81 14.71
CA TYR A 238 -1.85 -6.98 13.93
C TYR A 238 -3.36 -7.22 14.06
N ILE A 239 -4.09 -6.93 12.98
CA ILE A 239 -5.56 -6.91 12.99
C ILE A 239 -6.09 -8.02 12.08
N GLN A 240 -7.00 -8.82 12.63
CA GLN A 240 -7.74 -9.84 11.89
C GLN A 240 -9.11 -9.31 11.48
N ALA A 241 -9.45 -9.50 10.20
CA ALA A 241 -10.74 -9.22 9.62
C ALA A 241 -11.85 -10.11 10.22
N PRO A 242 -13.07 -9.59 10.43
CA PRO A 242 -14.25 -10.43 10.65
C PRO A 242 -14.66 -11.17 9.36
N GLU A 243 -15.48 -12.21 9.51
CA GLU A 243 -16.08 -12.92 8.38
C GLU A 243 -16.92 -11.98 7.50
N ASN A 244 -17.78 -11.23 8.16
CA ASN A 244 -18.69 -10.29 7.52
C ASN A 244 -18.07 -8.90 7.49
N ILE A 245 -17.79 -8.42 6.28
CA ILE A 245 -17.52 -7.02 5.97
C ILE A 245 -18.59 -6.63 4.95
N ASP A 246 -19.31 -5.54 5.17
CA ASP A 246 -20.33 -5.04 4.25
C ASP A 246 -19.68 -4.51 2.98
N MET A 247 -19.77 -5.29 1.91
CA MET A 247 -19.13 -4.98 0.62
C MET A 247 -19.93 -4.01 -0.26
N ASN A 248 -20.99 -3.39 0.26
CA ASN A 248 -21.90 -2.53 -0.54
C ASN A 248 -21.97 -1.09 0.00
N GLN A 249 -20.93 -0.59 0.68
CA GLN A 249 -20.92 0.75 1.25
C GLN A 249 -20.82 1.84 0.18
#